data_AF-A0A6A5Y5A8-F1
#
_entry.id   AF-A0A6A5Y5A8-F1
#
_cell.length_a   1.000
_cell.length_b   1.000
_cell.length_c   1.000
_cell.angle_alpha   90.00
_cell.angle_beta   90.00
_cell.angle_gamma   90.00
#
_symmetry.space_group_name_H-M   'P 1'
#
loop_
_entity.id
_entity.type
_entity.pdbx_description
1 polymer ?
#
loop_
_entity_poly.entity_id
_entity_poly.type
_entity_poly.pdbx_seq_one_letter_code
_entity_poly.pdbx_strand_id
1 'polypeptide(L)'
;MASVRLFLLFTLLAALALAVPTPTRRRGLAKRSFKVPRSLNKAHPRGLNGYDAMKKVAFKYNMQTLKDGFIANKKSGKGEAKAPPKISASNSTTNGTGSGTVAAVPEENAALFLSPVDVGGQTLNLDFDSGSSDLWVFSTELDQAKIGQHSAFDASKSTTFKQMQGAQFKISYGDGSGAAGVVGTDVVTIGGVQVQNQAIELATDVSQSFVDDLNTDGLVGLAFSNLNTVNDGTKKTPQKTFFDNVMGDLDLPVFTADLDPDGTGVYEFGKIDATKFEGEMAWIPVNATSGFWQFPSTKFAVGDSAFEAFGASPAIADTGTSLLLVDQPIAEAYYSAVQGAELNQQVGGFIYPCNAQLPDMSVAIGDSYMAVIPGNQITFATVDQANTTCFGGVQGNQGAGIQIYGDTLFKSQFVVFNGGNQSLGFGAKPKA
;
A
#
# COMPACT_ATOMS: atom_id res chain seq x y z
N MET A 1 -18.38 57.84 -73.88
CA MET A 1 -19.16 56.64 -74.24
C MET A 1 -18.48 55.43 -73.62
N ALA A 2 -19.24 54.62 -72.87
CA ALA A 2 -18.99 53.26 -72.37
C ALA A 2 -17.65 52.98 -71.64
N SER A 3 -17.60 53.17 -70.31
CA SER A 3 -17.88 52.17 -69.25
C SER A 3 -16.77 51.13 -69.04
N VAL A 4 -15.92 51.39 -68.05
CA VAL A 4 -14.89 50.47 -67.54
C VAL A 4 -15.55 49.47 -66.58
N ARG A 5 -15.76 48.25 -67.06
CA ARG A 5 -15.94 47.01 -66.27
C ARG A 5 -14.56 46.33 -66.30
N LEU A 6 -14.04 45.61 -65.31
CA LEU A 6 -14.62 44.69 -64.34
C LEU A 6 -13.45 44.26 -63.42
N PHE A 7 -13.66 44.22 -62.10
CA PHE A 7 -13.25 43.15 -61.17
C PHE A 7 -13.09 43.69 -59.74
N LEU A 8 -14.23 43.71 -59.05
CA LEU A 8 -14.37 43.63 -57.60
C LEU A 8 -14.00 42.21 -57.16
N LEU A 9 -12.92 42.03 -56.40
CA LEU A 9 -12.76 41.00 -55.38
C LEU A 9 -11.47 41.29 -54.59
N PHE A 10 -11.51 41.10 -53.27
CA PHE A 10 -10.47 41.31 -52.26
C PHE A 10 -10.37 42.68 -51.58
N THR A 11 -11.30 42.93 -50.65
CA THR A 11 -11.05 43.77 -49.46
C THR A 11 -11.39 42.98 -48.21
N LEU A 12 -10.45 42.14 -47.74
CA LEU A 12 -10.31 41.72 -46.34
C LEU A 12 -9.02 40.92 -46.20
N LEU A 13 -7.93 41.51 -45.68
CA LEU A 13 -6.94 40.80 -44.85
C LEU A 13 -5.86 41.74 -44.30
N ALA A 14 -5.40 41.39 -43.09
CA ALA A 14 -4.11 41.73 -42.47
C ALA A 14 -4.01 43.02 -41.64
N ALA A 15 -4.59 42.98 -40.44
CA ALA A 15 -3.95 43.53 -39.25
C ALA A 15 -3.53 42.34 -38.34
N LEU A 16 -2.29 41.89 -38.46
CA LEU A 16 -1.66 40.99 -37.49
C LEU A 16 -0.69 41.82 -36.63
N ALA A 17 -1.02 41.98 -35.36
CA ALA A 17 -0.12 42.52 -34.36
C ALA A 17 0.95 41.47 -34.01
N LEU A 18 2.22 41.80 -34.23
CA LEU A 18 3.37 41.02 -33.77
C LEU A 18 3.61 41.30 -32.28
N ALA A 19 3.16 40.40 -31.40
CA ALA A 19 3.62 40.36 -30.02
C ALA A 19 4.86 39.46 -29.94
N VAL A 20 6.03 40.07 -29.68
CA VAL A 20 7.27 39.35 -29.41
C VAL A 20 7.35 39.09 -27.90
N PRO A 21 7.50 37.84 -27.42
CA PRO A 21 7.71 37.59 -26.01
C PRO A 21 9.17 37.91 -25.61
N THR A 22 9.35 38.78 -24.62
CA THR A 22 10.62 39.05 -23.95
C THR A 22 11.12 37.82 -23.19
N PRO A 23 12.43 37.48 -23.24
CA PRO A 23 12.98 36.36 -22.48
C PRO A 23 13.11 36.74 -20.99
N THR A 24 12.35 36.05 -20.13
CA THR A 24 12.52 36.13 -18.68
C THR A 24 13.78 35.37 -18.26
N ARG A 25 14.74 36.12 -17.71
CA ARG A 25 16.02 35.63 -17.18
C ARG A 25 15.76 34.75 -15.95
N ARG A 26 15.64 33.43 -16.12
CA ARG A 26 15.62 32.46 -15.01
C ARG A 26 16.98 32.48 -14.30
N ARG A 27 17.03 33.02 -13.09
CA ARG A 27 18.12 32.77 -12.14
C ARG A 27 18.09 31.27 -11.81
N GLY A 28 19.11 30.53 -12.24
CA GLY A 28 19.29 29.13 -11.88
C GLY A 28 19.44 29.01 -10.36
N LEU A 29 18.42 28.48 -9.69
CA LEU A 29 18.54 27.96 -8.34
C LEU A 29 19.25 26.60 -8.43
N ALA A 30 20.43 26.50 -7.83
CA ALA A 30 21.17 25.26 -7.74
C ALA A 30 20.32 24.19 -7.06
N LYS A 31 20.21 23.00 -7.69
CA LYS A 31 19.63 21.81 -7.08
C LYS A 31 20.45 21.48 -5.83
N ARG A 32 19.87 21.73 -4.65
CA ARG A 32 20.44 21.27 -3.37
C ARG A 32 19.64 20.06 -2.95
N SER A 33 20.19 18.86 -3.15
CA SER A 33 19.77 17.69 -2.36
C SER A 33 20.56 17.70 -1.06
N PHE A 34 19.93 17.30 0.04
CA PHE A 34 20.62 17.00 1.28
C PHE A 34 20.27 15.57 1.69
N LYS A 35 21.24 14.85 2.24
CA LYS A 35 21.03 13.52 2.82
C LYS A 35 20.57 13.67 4.26
N VAL A 36 19.48 13.00 4.60
CA VAL A 36 19.03 12.83 5.99
C VAL A 36 19.80 11.64 6.59
N PRO A 37 20.53 11.82 7.70
CA PRO A 37 21.07 10.67 8.43
C PRO A 37 19.91 9.97 9.15
N ARG A 38 19.69 8.69 8.82
CA ARG A 38 18.82 7.82 9.64
C ARG A 38 19.49 7.55 10.98
N SER A 39 18.72 7.64 12.05
CA SER A 39 19.06 6.98 13.31
C SER A 39 18.17 5.76 13.43
N LEU A 40 18.77 4.57 13.37
CA LEU A 40 18.08 3.33 13.71
C LEU A 40 17.57 3.46 15.15
N ASN A 41 16.27 3.24 15.38
CA ASN A 41 15.74 3.22 16.73
C ASN A 41 16.18 1.90 17.39
N LYS A 42 17.25 1.95 18.18
CA LYS A 42 17.79 0.78 18.91
C LYS A 42 16.97 0.40 20.15
N ALA A 43 15.84 1.05 20.41
CA ALA A 43 15.05 0.87 21.63
C ALA A 43 14.01 -0.27 21.55
N HIS A 44 13.97 -1.05 20.46
CA HIS A 44 13.14 -2.26 20.36
C HIS A 44 14.01 -3.53 20.38
N PRO A 45 14.10 -4.24 21.52
CA PRO A 45 14.86 -5.49 21.63
C PRO A 45 14.12 -6.72 21.03
N ARG A 46 12.96 -6.53 20.41
CA ARG A 46 12.32 -7.51 19.54
C ARG A 46 11.88 -6.79 18.28
N GLY A 47 12.58 -7.03 17.18
CA GLY A 47 12.06 -6.69 15.85
C GLY A 47 10.79 -7.49 15.56
N LEU A 48 10.03 -7.02 14.56
CA LEU A 48 8.83 -7.71 14.07
C LEU A 48 9.16 -9.14 13.62
N ASN A 49 8.25 -10.05 13.95
CA ASN A 49 8.43 -11.49 13.89
C ASN A 49 7.77 -12.05 12.62
N GLY A 50 8.48 -12.86 11.83
CA GLY A 50 7.90 -13.54 10.65
C GLY A 50 6.62 -14.32 10.99
N TYR A 51 6.54 -14.84 12.21
CA TYR A 51 5.33 -15.44 12.77
C TYR A 51 4.12 -14.49 12.79
N ASP A 52 4.32 -13.24 13.18
CA ASP A 52 3.25 -12.24 13.26
C ASP A 52 2.82 -11.80 11.85
N ALA A 53 3.75 -11.71 10.90
CA ALA A 53 3.44 -11.48 9.49
C ALA A 53 2.66 -12.66 8.87
N MET A 54 3.02 -13.91 9.20
CA MET A 54 2.28 -15.10 8.76
C MET A 54 0.89 -15.19 9.39
N LYS A 55 0.80 -14.87 10.68
CA LYS A 55 -0.50 -14.67 11.33
C LYS A 55 -1.26 -13.60 10.57
N LYS A 56 -0.68 -12.42 10.28
CA LYS A 56 -1.29 -11.30 9.54
C LYS A 56 -2.09 -11.71 8.32
N VAL A 57 -1.70 -12.79 7.68
CA VAL A 57 -2.40 -13.24 6.50
C VAL A 57 -3.41 -14.34 6.79
N ALA A 58 -3.09 -15.27 7.69
CA ALA A 58 -3.92 -16.41 8.08
C ALA A 58 -5.39 -16.05 8.33
N PHE A 59 -5.69 -15.05 9.16
CA PHE A 59 -7.08 -14.71 9.48
C PHE A 59 -7.74 -13.81 8.41
N LYS A 60 -6.98 -13.07 7.57
CA LYS A 60 -7.46 -11.99 6.66
C LYS A 60 -8.22 -12.66 5.54
N TYR A 61 -7.61 -13.75 5.07
CA TYR A 61 -8.12 -14.59 4.00
C TYR A 61 -8.68 -15.92 4.53
N ASN A 62 -8.99 -16.00 5.83
CA ASN A 62 -9.67 -17.15 6.45
C ASN A 62 -8.99 -18.51 6.19
N MET A 63 -7.67 -18.56 6.25
CA MET A 63 -6.82 -19.72 5.99
C MET A 63 -6.89 -20.68 7.20
N GLN A 64 -7.72 -21.73 7.10
CA GLN A 64 -8.12 -22.57 8.25
C GLN A 64 -6.96 -23.34 8.90
N THR A 65 -5.99 -23.81 8.12
CA THR A 65 -4.84 -24.61 8.58
C THR A 65 -3.91 -23.88 9.55
N LEU A 66 -3.86 -22.56 9.46
CA LEU A 66 -3.12 -21.68 10.34
C LEU A 66 -3.86 -21.43 11.67
N LYS A 67 -5.17 -21.62 11.77
CA LYS A 67 -5.93 -21.26 12.99
C LYS A 67 -5.68 -22.20 14.17
N ASP A 68 -5.38 -23.47 13.90
CA ASP A 68 -5.36 -24.54 14.91
C ASP A 68 -3.96 -24.89 15.47
N GLY A 69 -2.88 -24.33 14.90
CA GLY A 69 -1.49 -24.72 15.22
C GLY A 69 -0.73 -23.82 16.21
N PHE A 70 -1.36 -22.79 16.77
CA PHE A 70 -0.63 -21.64 17.33
C PHE A 70 -0.74 -21.46 18.84
N ILE A 71 0.26 -21.97 19.58
CA ILE A 71 0.45 -21.67 21.01
C ILE A 71 1.17 -20.32 21.14
N ALA A 72 0.44 -19.26 21.48
CA ALA A 72 0.99 -17.95 21.80
C ALA A 72 1.60 -17.93 23.23
N ASN A 73 2.92 -17.73 23.34
CA ASN A 73 3.55 -17.40 24.61
C ASN A 73 3.40 -15.91 24.92
N LYS A 74 2.47 -15.57 25.82
CA LYS A 74 2.36 -14.24 26.43
C LYS A 74 3.64 -13.90 27.20
N LYS A 75 4.24 -12.73 26.95
CA LYS A 75 5.16 -12.09 27.91
C LYS A 75 4.86 -10.60 28.09
N SER A 76 4.52 -10.29 29.33
CA SER A 76 4.44 -8.96 29.96
C SER A 76 5.83 -8.33 30.05
N GLY A 77 5.93 -7.03 29.74
CA GLY A 77 7.08 -6.20 30.03
C GLY A 77 6.64 -4.73 30.16
N LYS A 78 6.77 -4.17 31.36
CA LYS A 78 6.58 -2.74 31.64
C LYS A 78 7.80 -1.96 31.15
N GLY A 79 7.59 -0.82 30.48
CA GLY A 79 8.63 0.13 30.11
C GLY A 79 8.07 1.53 29.90
N GLU A 80 8.70 2.54 30.50
CA GLU A 80 8.26 3.92 30.63
C GLU A 80 8.33 4.72 29.31
N ALA A 81 7.38 5.64 29.15
CA ALA A 81 7.18 6.48 27.96
C ALA A 81 8.21 7.63 27.86
N LYS A 82 8.67 7.89 26.63
CA LYS A 82 9.26 9.17 26.22
C LYS A 82 8.65 9.62 24.90
N ALA A 83 8.24 10.89 24.88
CA ALA A 83 7.44 11.52 23.83
C ALA A 83 8.14 11.57 22.45
N PRO A 84 7.38 11.46 21.35
CA PRO A 84 7.89 11.59 19.99
C PRO A 84 8.14 13.06 19.59
N PRO A 85 9.05 13.32 18.64
CA PRO A 85 9.31 14.67 18.14
C PRO A 85 8.16 15.14 17.23
N LYS A 86 7.64 16.34 17.50
CA LYS A 86 6.71 17.05 16.63
C LYS A 86 7.44 17.53 15.37
N ILE A 87 6.96 17.16 14.18
CA ILE A 87 7.43 17.68 12.89
C ILE A 87 6.27 18.42 12.23
N SER A 88 6.50 19.70 11.92
CA SER A 88 5.63 20.49 11.04
C SER A 88 6.02 20.25 9.59
N ALA A 89 5.11 19.69 8.79
CA ALA A 89 5.27 19.54 7.34
C ALA A 89 4.97 20.87 6.62
N SER A 90 5.86 21.27 5.72
CA SER A 90 5.60 22.36 4.76
C SER A 90 5.12 21.74 3.45
N ASN A 91 3.85 21.96 3.13
CA ASN A 91 3.21 21.57 1.87
C ASN A 91 3.95 22.17 0.65
N SER A 92 4.24 21.32 -0.33
CA SER A 92 4.57 21.72 -1.70
C SER A 92 3.32 21.50 -2.55
N THR A 93 2.50 22.55 -2.68
CA THR A 93 1.36 22.60 -3.59
C THR A 93 1.85 22.72 -5.03
N THR A 94 1.73 21.65 -5.80
CA THR A 94 1.47 21.77 -7.24
C THR A 94 -0.03 21.65 -7.44
N ASN A 95 -0.69 22.80 -7.66
CA ASN A 95 -2.10 22.91 -8.05
C ASN A 95 -2.33 22.33 -9.45
N GLY A 96 -2.29 21.01 -9.58
CA GLY A 96 -3.03 20.26 -10.58
C GLY A 96 -4.19 19.58 -9.86
N THR A 97 -5.43 19.87 -10.23
CA THR A 97 -6.61 19.37 -9.50
C THR A 97 -6.88 17.87 -9.73
N GLY A 98 -6.18 17.22 -10.66
CA GLY A 98 -6.43 15.83 -11.06
C GLY A 98 -5.36 14.81 -10.66
N SER A 99 -4.29 15.18 -9.97
CA SER A 99 -3.28 14.21 -9.53
C SER A 99 -2.65 14.56 -8.19
N GLY A 100 -2.19 13.53 -7.47
CA GLY A 100 -1.64 13.62 -6.13
C GLY A 100 -0.44 12.73 -5.92
N THR A 101 0.37 13.04 -4.91
CA THR A 101 1.53 12.25 -4.49
C THR A 101 1.71 12.34 -2.99
N VAL A 102 1.84 11.20 -2.34
CA VAL A 102 2.08 11.09 -0.91
C VAL A 102 3.26 10.14 -0.67
N ALA A 103 4.07 10.45 0.32
CA ALA A 103 5.17 9.59 0.73
C ALA A 103 4.63 8.29 1.34
N ALA A 104 5.26 7.17 1.02
CA ALA A 104 5.07 5.88 1.65
C ALA A 104 6.35 5.55 2.43
N VAL A 105 6.34 5.80 3.73
CA VAL A 105 7.51 5.66 4.61
C VAL A 105 7.57 4.23 5.13
N PRO A 106 8.65 3.47 4.89
CA PRO A 106 8.78 2.12 5.41
C PRO A 106 8.92 2.13 6.93
N GLU A 107 8.18 1.23 7.58
CA GLU A 107 8.44 0.85 8.97
C GLU A 107 9.62 -0.15 9.05
N GLU A 108 9.96 -0.61 10.26
CA GLU A 108 11.09 -1.52 10.47
C GLU A 108 10.99 -2.77 9.55
N ASN A 109 12.09 -3.09 8.87
CA ASN A 109 12.20 -4.15 7.84
C ASN A 109 11.25 -4.00 6.63
N ALA A 110 10.66 -2.82 6.44
CA ALA A 110 9.59 -2.57 5.48
C ALA A 110 8.47 -3.62 5.62
N ALA A 111 8.01 -3.80 6.85
CA ALA A 111 6.88 -4.65 7.20
C ALA A 111 5.52 -4.04 6.81
N LEU A 112 5.45 -2.71 6.74
CA LEU A 112 4.37 -1.94 6.16
C LEU A 112 4.89 -0.55 5.75
N PHE A 113 4.05 0.25 5.09
CA PHE A 113 4.40 1.59 4.67
C PHE A 113 3.33 2.62 5.08
N LEU A 114 3.75 3.64 5.82
CA LEU A 114 2.85 4.67 6.33
C LEU A 114 2.83 5.92 5.45
N SER A 115 1.64 6.46 5.25
CA SER A 115 1.42 7.67 4.48
C SER A 115 0.63 8.69 5.31
N PRO A 116 1.04 9.97 5.32
CA PRO A 116 0.26 11.02 5.98
C PRO A 116 -1.04 11.30 5.21
N VAL A 117 -2.16 11.30 5.93
CA VAL A 117 -3.50 11.60 5.42
C VAL A 117 -4.12 12.70 6.24
N ASP A 118 -4.65 13.73 5.58
CA ASP A 118 -5.40 14.80 6.24
C ASP A 118 -6.89 14.44 6.27
N VAL A 119 -7.47 14.40 7.47
CA VAL A 119 -8.89 14.13 7.72
C VAL A 119 -9.46 15.30 8.50
N GLY A 120 -10.35 16.09 7.88
CA GLY A 120 -10.96 17.25 8.53
C GLY A 120 -9.94 18.27 9.06
N GLY A 121 -8.79 18.42 8.40
CA GLY A 121 -7.68 19.29 8.84
C GLY A 121 -6.77 18.69 9.92
N GLN A 122 -6.87 17.39 10.20
CA GLN A 122 -6.03 16.66 11.15
C GLN A 122 -5.23 15.60 10.40
N THR A 123 -3.90 15.63 10.51
CA THR A 123 -3.03 14.65 9.86
C THR A 123 -2.85 13.40 10.72
N LEU A 124 -3.05 12.24 10.11
CA LEU A 124 -2.80 10.91 10.69
C LEU A 124 -1.85 10.12 9.77
N ASN A 125 -1.05 9.21 10.33
CA ASN A 125 -0.21 8.31 9.54
C ASN A 125 -0.91 6.96 9.34
N LEU A 126 -1.33 6.66 8.11
CA LEU A 126 -2.17 5.50 7.83
C LEU A 126 -1.44 4.50 6.93
N ASP A 127 -1.70 3.21 7.15
CA ASP A 127 -1.24 2.11 6.30
C ASP A 127 -2.20 1.95 5.10
N PHE A 128 -1.66 1.97 3.88
CA PHE A 128 -2.45 1.90 2.65
C PHE A 128 -2.58 0.45 2.21
N ASP A 129 -3.80 -0.09 2.23
CA ASP A 129 -4.06 -1.52 2.12
C ASP A 129 -4.94 -1.84 0.91
N SER A 130 -4.33 -2.26 -0.20
CA SER A 130 -5.05 -2.73 -1.39
C SER A 130 -5.73 -4.08 -1.23
N GLY A 131 -5.63 -4.71 -0.05
CA GLY A 131 -6.35 -5.92 0.36
C GLY A 131 -7.51 -5.66 1.35
N SER A 132 -7.90 -4.41 1.62
CA SER A 132 -9.14 -4.08 2.36
C SER A 132 -9.82 -2.82 1.80
N SER A 133 -11.01 -2.45 2.31
CA SER A 133 -11.83 -1.36 1.74
C SER A 133 -12.41 -0.40 2.76
N ASP A 134 -11.84 -0.37 3.95
CA ASP A 134 -12.30 0.45 5.07
C ASP A 134 -11.27 1.56 5.29
N LEU A 135 -11.72 2.81 5.44
CA LEU A 135 -10.87 3.91 5.87
C LEU A 135 -11.19 4.17 7.33
N TRP A 136 -10.41 3.57 8.23
CA TRP A 136 -10.58 3.74 9.66
C TRP A 136 -9.39 4.43 10.29
N VAL A 137 -9.68 5.18 11.35
CA VAL A 137 -8.70 5.98 12.09
C VAL A 137 -8.82 5.73 13.58
N PHE A 138 -7.69 5.81 14.28
CA PHE A 138 -7.68 6.10 15.71
C PHE A 138 -8.48 7.38 15.93
N SER A 139 -9.36 7.36 16.91
CA SER A 139 -10.24 8.50 17.21
C SER A 139 -10.25 8.81 18.69
N THR A 140 -10.66 10.02 19.05
CA THR A 140 -10.82 10.41 20.46
C THR A 140 -11.95 9.68 21.18
N GLU A 141 -12.72 8.84 20.48
CA GLU A 141 -13.71 7.92 21.06
C GLU A 141 -13.06 6.67 21.67
N LEU A 142 -11.78 6.39 21.38
CA LEU A 142 -11.02 5.33 22.06
C LEU A 142 -10.69 5.71 23.50
N ASP A 143 -10.54 4.71 24.35
CA ASP A 143 -9.94 4.88 25.67
C ASP A 143 -8.54 5.52 25.54
N GLN A 144 -8.25 6.54 26.36
CA GLN A 144 -6.94 7.23 26.34
C GLN A 144 -5.75 6.28 26.54
N ALA A 145 -5.95 5.16 27.25
CA ALA A 145 -4.92 4.13 27.42
C ALA A 145 -4.59 3.39 26.12
N LYS A 146 -5.56 3.27 25.20
CA LYS A 146 -5.35 2.70 23.85
C LYS A 146 -4.79 3.74 22.88
N ILE A 147 -5.23 5.00 22.99
CA ILE A 147 -4.69 6.10 22.16
C ILE A 147 -3.19 6.28 22.44
N GLY A 148 -2.77 6.28 23.71
CA GLY A 148 -1.35 6.31 24.05
C GLY A 148 -0.58 7.46 23.39
N GLN A 149 0.31 7.11 22.44
CA GLN A 149 1.15 8.05 21.68
C GLN A 149 0.67 8.29 20.24
N HIS A 150 -0.40 7.62 19.82
CA HIS A 150 -0.95 7.75 18.48
C HIS A 150 -1.55 9.15 18.26
N SER A 151 -1.62 9.55 16.99
CA SER A 151 -2.53 10.61 16.60
C SER A 151 -3.94 10.03 16.57
N ALA A 152 -4.89 10.76 17.12
CA ALA A 152 -6.29 10.35 17.12
C ALA A 152 -7.16 11.48 16.55
N PHE A 153 -8.00 11.14 15.58
CA PHE A 153 -8.94 12.06 14.98
C PHE A 153 -9.97 12.52 16.02
N ASP A 154 -10.07 13.84 16.19
CA ASP A 154 -11.04 14.47 17.07
C ASP A 154 -12.16 15.09 16.23
N ALA A 155 -13.32 14.44 16.20
CA ALA A 155 -14.49 14.89 15.45
C ALA A 155 -14.93 16.30 15.84
N SER A 156 -14.71 16.73 17.09
CA SER A 156 -15.11 18.07 17.57
C SER A 156 -14.23 19.20 17.02
N LYS A 157 -13.03 18.87 16.51
CA LYS A 157 -12.10 19.84 15.91
C LYS A 157 -12.32 20.03 14.41
N SER A 158 -13.06 19.15 13.76
CA SER A 158 -13.40 19.28 12.34
C SER A 158 -14.70 20.05 12.16
N THR A 159 -14.67 21.12 11.37
CA THR A 159 -15.88 21.89 11.03
C THR A 159 -16.70 21.25 9.91
N THR A 160 -16.16 20.22 9.25
CA THR A 160 -16.78 19.53 8.10
C THR A 160 -17.29 18.14 8.45
N PHE A 161 -16.90 17.60 9.61
CA PHE A 161 -17.34 16.30 10.09
C PHE A 161 -18.86 16.21 10.24
N LYS A 162 -19.43 15.09 9.78
CA LYS A 162 -20.85 14.76 9.95
C LYS A 162 -20.98 13.31 10.38
N GLN A 163 -21.54 13.09 11.56
CA GLN A 163 -21.86 11.74 12.04
C GLN A 163 -22.89 11.06 11.12
N MET A 164 -22.63 9.81 10.74
CA MET A 164 -23.61 8.96 10.07
C MET A 164 -24.40 8.20 11.13
N GLN A 165 -25.57 8.73 11.50
CA GLN A 165 -26.34 8.17 12.61
C GLN A 165 -26.76 6.71 12.38
N GLY A 166 -26.44 5.85 13.35
CA GLY A 166 -26.70 4.41 13.30
C GLY A 166 -25.70 3.59 12.48
N ALA A 167 -24.76 4.21 11.77
CA ALA A 167 -23.74 3.50 11.02
C ALA A 167 -22.57 3.09 11.92
N GLN A 168 -22.12 1.84 11.75
CA GLN A 168 -21.01 1.24 12.48
C GLN A 168 -20.16 0.39 11.54
N PHE A 169 -18.93 0.11 11.95
CA PHE A 169 -18.02 -0.80 11.26
C PHE A 169 -17.41 -1.81 12.24
N LYS A 170 -17.00 -2.96 11.72
CA LYS A 170 -16.20 -3.93 12.45
C LYS A 170 -15.39 -4.72 11.44
N ILE A 171 -14.09 -4.47 11.46
CA ILE A 171 -13.13 -5.13 10.60
C ILE A 171 -12.26 -6.08 11.41
N SER A 172 -11.88 -7.19 10.79
CA SER A 172 -10.89 -8.12 11.32
C SER A 172 -9.86 -8.38 10.24
N TYR A 173 -8.61 -8.08 10.57
CA TYR A 173 -7.46 -8.37 9.74
C TYR A 173 -6.95 -9.75 10.05
N GLY A 174 -5.94 -10.15 9.28
CA GLY A 174 -5.51 -11.51 9.35
C GLY A 174 -4.61 -11.86 10.48
N ASP A 175 -3.99 -10.91 11.14
CA ASP A 175 -3.17 -11.16 12.34
C ASP A 175 -4.05 -11.46 13.54
N GLY A 176 -5.36 -11.50 13.35
CA GLY A 176 -6.36 -11.51 14.40
C GLY A 176 -6.56 -10.12 15.00
N SER A 177 -5.88 -9.08 14.49
CA SER A 177 -6.18 -7.71 14.85
C SER A 177 -7.50 -7.29 14.21
N GLY A 178 -8.05 -6.19 14.72
CA GLY A 178 -9.26 -5.60 14.17
C GLY A 178 -9.54 -4.27 14.82
N ALA A 179 -10.48 -3.57 14.23
CA ALA A 179 -11.02 -2.32 14.72
C ALA A 179 -12.55 -2.37 14.60
N ALA A 180 -13.22 -1.64 15.48
CA ALA A 180 -14.65 -1.44 15.42
C ALA A 180 -15.00 -0.05 15.93
N GLY A 181 -16.15 0.46 15.50
CA GLY A 181 -16.61 1.75 15.97
C GLY A 181 -17.72 2.32 15.12
N VAL A 182 -17.76 3.64 15.10
CA VAL A 182 -18.83 4.42 14.47
C VAL A 182 -18.35 5.04 13.17
N VAL A 183 -19.28 5.54 12.35
CA VAL A 183 -18.94 6.10 11.03
C VAL A 183 -19.42 7.55 10.94
N GLY A 184 -18.62 8.37 10.28
CA GLY A 184 -18.99 9.72 9.86
C GLY A 184 -18.47 10.01 8.45
N THR A 185 -18.78 11.18 7.95
CA THR A 185 -18.14 11.71 6.74
C THR A 185 -17.34 12.96 7.07
N ASP A 186 -16.23 13.13 6.35
CA ASP A 186 -15.43 14.35 6.42
C ASP A 186 -14.71 14.60 5.08
N VAL A 187 -14.03 15.74 5.00
CA VAL A 187 -13.07 16.04 3.95
C VAL A 187 -11.81 15.24 4.21
N VAL A 188 -11.40 14.40 3.26
CA VAL A 188 -10.14 13.67 3.30
C VAL A 188 -9.24 14.12 2.16
N THR A 189 -7.98 14.43 2.46
CA THR A 189 -6.97 14.84 1.49
C THR A 189 -5.77 13.89 1.56
N ILE A 190 -5.42 13.27 0.43
CA ILE A 190 -4.26 12.38 0.29
C ILE A 190 -3.37 12.92 -0.83
N GLY A 191 -2.13 13.29 -0.52
CA GLY A 191 -1.16 13.71 -1.53
C GLY A 191 -1.60 14.90 -2.39
N GLY A 192 -2.53 15.73 -1.91
CA GLY A 192 -3.09 16.87 -2.64
C GLY A 192 -4.41 16.63 -3.37
N VAL A 193 -4.87 15.38 -3.51
CA VAL A 193 -6.22 15.06 -4.02
C VAL A 193 -7.21 14.95 -2.87
N GLN A 194 -8.46 15.40 -3.08
CA GLN A 194 -9.43 15.61 -2.00
C GLN A 194 -10.80 14.99 -2.31
N VAL A 195 -11.40 14.35 -1.32
CA VAL A 195 -12.79 13.88 -1.32
C VAL A 195 -13.56 14.62 -0.23
N GLN A 196 -14.66 15.29 -0.59
CA GLN A 196 -15.38 16.19 0.32
C GLN A 196 -16.24 15.49 1.39
N ASN A 197 -16.78 14.32 1.09
CA ASN A 197 -17.68 13.57 1.97
C ASN A 197 -17.22 12.11 2.05
N GLN A 198 -15.92 11.89 2.28
CA GLN A 198 -15.37 10.55 2.44
C GLN A 198 -15.92 9.95 3.73
N ALA A 199 -16.42 8.71 3.67
CA ALA A 199 -16.72 7.96 4.88
C ALA A 199 -15.42 7.66 5.63
N ILE A 200 -15.38 8.05 6.90
CA ILE A 200 -14.30 7.75 7.83
C ILE A 200 -14.87 6.95 9.00
N GLU A 201 -14.16 5.89 9.36
CA GLU A 201 -14.57 4.93 10.37
C GLU A 201 -13.79 5.21 11.66
N LEU A 202 -14.47 5.80 12.63
CA LEU A 202 -13.86 6.25 13.89
C LEU A 202 -13.79 5.06 14.83
N ALA A 203 -12.59 4.53 15.04
CA ALA A 203 -12.40 3.42 15.96
C ALA A 203 -12.83 3.84 17.37
N THR A 204 -13.64 2.98 18.00
CA THR A 204 -13.97 3.02 19.43
C THR A 204 -13.39 1.80 20.15
N ASP A 205 -12.95 0.79 19.40
CA ASP A 205 -12.21 -0.36 19.89
C ASP A 205 -11.18 -0.80 18.84
N VAL A 206 -9.99 -1.19 19.31
CA VAL A 206 -8.89 -1.71 18.49
C VAL A 206 -8.21 -2.86 19.24
N SER A 207 -7.68 -3.83 18.48
CA SER A 207 -6.85 -4.89 19.06
C SER A 207 -5.53 -4.37 19.63
N GLN A 208 -4.97 -5.10 20.58
CA GLN A 208 -3.73 -4.70 21.28
C GLN A 208 -2.54 -4.51 20.33
N SER A 209 -2.47 -5.25 19.21
CA SER A 209 -1.41 -5.08 18.22
C SER A 209 -1.35 -3.66 17.64
N PHE A 210 -2.51 -3.02 17.42
CA PHE A 210 -2.57 -1.63 16.97
C PHE A 210 -2.16 -0.65 18.07
N VAL A 211 -2.40 -0.99 19.34
CA VAL A 211 -1.95 -0.17 20.49
C VAL A 211 -0.44 -0.28 20.70
N ASP A 212 0.14 -1.43 20.38
CA ASP A 212 1.57 -1.70 20.54
C ASP A 212 2.39 -1.08 19.37
N ASP A 213 1.81 -0.97 18.17
CA ASP A 213 2.40 -0.30 17.01
C ASP A 213 2.15 1.22 17.06
N LEU A 214 3.03 1.95 17.74
CA LEU A 214 2.87 3.39 17.99
C LEU A 214 2.90 4.30 16.75
N ASN A 215 3.19 3.77 15.56
CA ASN A 215 3.38 4.57 14.35
C ASN A 215 2.12 4.59 13.47
N THR A 216 1.27 3.55 13.55
CA THR A 216 0.10 3.39 12.70
C THR A 216 -1.15 3.96 13.37
N ASP A 217 -1.72 5.02 12.80
CA ASP A 217 -2.92 5.69 13.30
C ASP A 217 -4.22 5.15 12.64
N GLY A 218 -4.14 4.12 11.80
CA GLY A 218 -5.27 3.53 11.09
C GLY A 218 -4.90 3.04 9.69
N LEU A 219 -5.92 2.77 8.87
CA LEU A 219 -5.75 2.24 7.51
C LEU A 219 -6.56 3.01 6.46
N VAL A 220 -6.06 3.00 5.23
CA VAL A 220 -6.80 3.39 4.02
C VAL A 220 -6.97 2.17 3.14
N GLY A 221 -8.17 1.59 3.13
CA GLY A 221 -8.52 0.50 2.23
C GLY A 221 -8.59 0.95 0.76
N LEU A 222 -7.89 0.23 -0.11
CA LEU A 222 -7.76 0.49 -1.55
C LEU A 222 -8.22 -0.68 -2.43
N ALA A 223 -8.78 -1.74 -1.84
CA ALA A 223 -9.51 -2.78 -2.57
C ALA A 223 -10.90 -2.27 -3.05
N PHE A 224 -11.70 -3.12 -3.68
CA PHE A 224 -13.01 -2.71 -4.21
C PHE A 224 -14.05 -2.51 -3.10
N SER A 225 -14.81 -1.42 -3.18
CA SER A 225 -15.76 -0.94 -2.15
C SER A 225 -16.80 -1.96 -1.67
N ASN A 226 -17.06 -3.05 -2.41
CA ASN A 226 -17.96 -4.12 -1.96
C ASN A 226 -17.46 -4.86 -0.71
N LEU A 227 -16.15 -4.81 -0.42
CA LEU A 227 -15.59 -5.37 0.81
C LEU A 227 -15.88 -4.52 2.05
N ASN A 228 -16.05 -3.19 1.92
CA ASN A 228 -16.18 -2.25 3.04
C ASN A 228 -17.18 -2.74 4.11
N THR A 229 -16.81 -2.68 5.40
CA THR A 229 -17.55 -3.36 6.47
C THR A 229 -18.71 -2.57 7.09
N VAL A 230 -18.93 -1.34 6.65
CA VAL A 230 -19.97 -0.47 7.20
C VAL A 230 -21.36 -1.10 7.12
N ASN A 231 -22.10 -1.01 8.22
CA ASN A 231 -23.45 -1.57 8.41
C ASN A 231 -24.25 -0.75 9.43
N ASP A 232 -25.54 -1.05 9.58
CA ASP A 232 -26.43 -0.44 10.59
C ASP A 232 -26.75 -1.37 11.79
N GLY A 233 -25.95 -2.42 11.97
CA GLY A 233 -26.20 -3.50 12.93
C GLY A 233 -27.16 -4.59 12.44
N THR A 234 -27.90 -4.35 11.35
CA THR A 234 -28.84 -5.32 10.76
C THR A 234 -28.51 -5.66 9.31
N LYS A 235 -27.97 -4.71 8.55
CA LYS A 235 -27.71 -4.82 7.12
C LYS A 235 -26.39 -4.14 6.76
N LYS A 236 -25.61 -4.80 5.92
CA LYS A 236 -24.40 -4.24 5.31
C LYS A 236 -24.77 -3.08 4.37
N THR A 237 -24.10 -1.94 4.54
CA THR A 237 -24.24 -0.72 3.74
C THR A 237 -22.85 -0.20 3.36
N PRO A 238 -22.13 -0.93 2.49
CA PRO A 238 -20.73 -0.62 2.17
C PRO A 238 -20.58 0.82 1.68
N GLN A 239 -19.58 1.52 2.22
CA GLN A 239 -19.16 2.83 1.74
C GLN A 239 -18.11 2.70 0.65
N LYS A 240 -17.97 3.76 -0.15
CA LYS A 240 -16.93 3.85 -1.17
C LYS A 240 -15.56 4.09 -0.53
N THR A 241 -14.53 3.43 -1.07
CA THR A 241 -13.14 3.74 -0.72
C THR A 241 -12.77 5.15 -1.18
N PHE A 242 -11.67 5.70 -0.64
CA PHE A 242 -11.13 6.99 -1.09
C PHE A 242 -10.88 7.01 -2.60
N PHE A 243 -10.27 5.94 -3.13
CA PHE A 243 -9.98 5.85 -4.55
C PHE A 243 -11.27 5.82 -5.40
N ASP A 244 -12.29 5.04 -5.02
CA ASP A 244 -13.57 5.00 -5.73
C ASP A 244 -14.29 6.36 -5.73
N ASN A 245 -14.19 7.12 -4.63
CA ASN A 245 -14.76 8.46 -4.56
C ASN A 245 -14.02 9.50 -5.43
N VAL A 246 -12.69 9.46 -5.48
CA VAL A 246 -11.89 10.47 -6.21
C VAL A 246 -11.67 10.11 -7.69
N MET A 247 -11.88 8.85 -8.09
CA MET A 247 -11.50 8.32 -9.41
C MET A 247 -11.98 9.16 -10.59
N GLY A 248 -13.22 9.66 -10.53
CA GLY A 248 -13.83 10.46 -11.61
C GLY A 248 -13.24 11.87 -11.76
N ASP A 249 -12.54 12.35 -10.73
CA ASP A 249 -11.93 13.68 -10.69
C ASP A 249 -10.43 13.63 -10.99
N LEU A 250 -9.83 12.44 -11.12
CA LEU A 250 -8.42 12.26 -11.44
C LEU A 250 -8.13 12.42 -12.94
N ASP A 251 -6.92 12.90 -13.27
CA ASP A 251 -6.42 13.01 -14.66
C ASP A 251 -6.37 11.64 -15.35
N LEU A 252 -6.02 10.59 -14.59
CA LEU A 252 -6.14 9.19 -14.96
C LEU A 252 -6.86 8.42 -13.84
N PRO A 253 -7.74 7.44 -14.13
CA PRO A 253 -8.46 6.68 -13.12
C PRO A 253 -7.56 5.60 -12.47
N VAL A 254 -6.41 6.00 -11.95
CA VAL A 254 -5.36 5.12 -11.43
C VAL A 254 -4.81 5.61 -10.10
N PHE A 255 -4.33 4.67 -9.29
CA PHE A 255 -3.32 4.95 -8.28
C PHE A 255 -2.11 4.03 -8.49
N THR A 256 -0.94 4.42 -8.00
CA THR A 256 0.31 3.67 -8.18
C THR A 256 1.04 3.46 -6.86
N ALA A 257 1.68 2.31 -6.71
CA ALA A 257 2.54 1.99 -5.58
C ALA A 257 3.99 1.86 -6.04
N ASP A 258 4.87 2.71 -5.50
CA ASP A 258 6.32 2.63 -5.63
C ASP A 258 6.94 2.53 -4.23
N LEU A 259 7.01 1.31 -3.68
CA LEU A 259 7.47 1.09 -2.30
C LEU A 259 8.99 0.89 -2.24
N ASP A 260 9.70 1.76 -1.51
CA ASP A 260 11.16 1.70 -1.35
C ASP A 260 11.52 1.31 0.09
N PRO A 261 12.02 0.09 0.34
CA PRO A 261 12.36 -0.38 1.69
C PRO A 261 13.57 0.34 2.28
N ASP A 262 14.45 0.87 1.42
CA ASP A 262 15.71 1.49 1.78
C ASP A 262 15.65 3.01 1.68
N GLY A 263 14.45 3.59 1.51
CA GLY A 263 14.23 4.99 1.20
C GLY A 263 12.89 5.50 1.67
N THR A 264 12.24 6.29 0.82
CA THR A 264 10.86 6.71 1.00
C THR A 264 10.17 6.42 -0.31
N GLY A 265 9.28 5.44 -0.28
CA GLY A 265 8.42 5.14 -1.41
C GLY A 265 7.39 6.23 -1.61
N VAL A 266 6.52 6.05 -2.60
CA VAL A 266 5.41 6.95 -2.88
C VAL A 266 4.17 6.22 -3.35
N TYR A 267 3.02 6.73 -2.93
CA TYR A 267 1.75 6.50 -3.61
C TYR A 267 1.41 7.71 -4.47
N GLU A 268 0.92 7.46 -5.68
CA GLU A 268 0.42 8.52 -6.56
C GLU A 268 -1.02 8.23 -6.97
N PHE A 269 -1.79 9.29 -7.17
CA PHE A 269 -3.16 9.23 -7.68
C PHE A 269 -3.22 10.07 -8.96
N GLY A 270 -3.90 9.58 -9.99
CA GLY A 270 -4.15 10.36 -11.20
C GLY A 270 -3.02 10.40 -12.22
N LYS A 271 -1.91 9.71 -11.99
CA LYS A 271 -0.76 9.72 -12.90
C LYS A 271 0.01 8.40 -12.87
N ILE A 272 0.79 8.17 -13.92
CA ILE A 272 1.74 7.08 -14.05
C ILE A 272 3.09 7.70 -14.39
N ASP A 273 4.07 7.60 -13.49
CA ASP A 273 5.41 8.11 -13.73
C ASP A 273 6.26 7.07 -14.47
N ALA A 274 6.48 7.31 -15.77
CA ALA A 274 7.27 6.45 -16.63
C ALA A 274 8.75 6.34 -16.23
N THR A 275 9.24 7.18 -15.32
CA THR A 275 10.62 7.10 -14.82
C THR A 275 10.81 6.09 -13.70
N LYS A 276 9.72 5.53 -13.15
CA LYS A 276 9.73 4.57 -12.03
C LYS A 276 9.76 3.11 -12.44
N PHE A 277 9.75 2.83 -13.74
CA PHE A 277 9.86 1.48 -14.26
C PHE A 277 10.70 1.43 -15.54
N GLU A 278 11.26 0.26 -15.82
CA GLU A 278 12.01 -0.04 -17.03
C GLU A 278 11.12 -0.71 -18.07
N GLY A 279 11.37 -0.40 -19.35
CA GLY A 279 10.69 -1.04 -20.48
C GLY A 279 9.22 -0.64 -20.62
N GLU A 280 8.44 -1.54 -21.19
CA GLU A 280 6.98 -1.37 -21.33
C GLU A 280 6.26 -1.94 -20.12
N MET A 281 5.22 -1.24 -19.68
CA MET A 281 4.36 -1.71 -18.60
C MET A 281 3.49 -2.88 -19.08
N ALA A 282 3.52 -3.98 -18.34
CA ALA A 282 2.65 -5.11 -18.58
C ALA A 282 1.28 -4.86 -17.95
N TRP A 283 0.21 -4.91 -18.75
CA TRP A 283 -1.16 -4.73 -18.28
C TRP A 283 -1.91 -6.07 -18.25
N ILE A 284 -2.54 -6.36 -17.12
CA ILE A 284 -3.26 -7.62 -16.86
C ILE A 284 -4.68 -7.30 -16.39
N PRO A 285 -5.72 -7.97 -16.94
CA PRO A 285 -7.08 -7.79 -16.47
C PRO A 285 -7.25 -8.29 -15.03
N VAL A 286 -8.09 -7.59 -14.26
CA VAL A 286 -8.41 -7.95 -12.87
C VAL A 286 -9.75 -8.66 -12.80
N ASN A 287 -9.83 -9.73 -12.00
CA ASN A 287 -11.08 -10.33 -11.59
C ASN A 287 -11.54 -9.73 -10.23
N ALA A 288 -12.33 -8.67 -10.30
CA ALA A 288 -12.82 -7.97 -9.11
C ALA A 288 -13.98 -8.68 -8.37
N THR A 289 -14.39 -9.90 -8.78
CA THR A 289 -15.60 -10.57 -8.24
C THR A 289 -15.50 -10.83 -6.73
N SER A 290 -14.29 -11.14 -6.25
CA SER A 290 -13.99 -11.34 -4.82
C SER A 290 -13.80 -10.04 -4.05
N GLY A 291 -13.83 -8.88 -4.72
CA GLY A 291 -13.55 -7.56 -4.15
C GLY A 291 -12.07 -7.20 -4.06
N PHE A 292 -11.17 -8.04 -4.57
CA PHE A 292 -9.72 -7.79 -4.59
C PHE A 292 -9.17 -7.49 -5.98
N TRP A 293 -7.96 -6.92 -6.02
CA TRP A 293 -7.14 -6.77 -7.21
C TRP A 293 -6.54 -8.13 -7.64
N GLN A 294 -7.40 -9.05 -8.04
CA GLN A 294 -7.09 -10.45 -8.28
C GLN A 294 -6.73 -10.73 -9.75
N PHE A 295 -5.72 -11.55 -9.99
CA PHE A 295 -5.26 -11.97 -11.32
C PHE A 295 -4.76 -13.43 -11.30
N PRO A 296 -4.71 -14.12 -12.46
CA PRO A 296 -4.14 -15.46 -12.51
C PRO A 296 -2.62 -15.43 -12.39
N SER A 297 -2.05 -16.41 -11.67
CA SER A 297 -0.60 -16.64 -11.61
C SER A 297 -0.36 -18.14 -11.70
N THR A 298 0.13 -18.60 -12.86
CA THR A 298 0.20 -20.02 -13.22
C THR A 298 1.63 -20.49 -13.50
N LYS A 299 2.63 -19.62 -13.29
CA LYS A 299 4.05 -19.94 -13.49
C LYS A 299 4.90 -19.26 -12.44
N PHE A 300 6.06 -19.84 -12.18
CA PHE A 300 7.09 -19.24 -11.35
C PHE A 300 8.48 -19.66 -11.84
N ALA A 301 9.52 -18.98 -11.38
CA ALA A 301 10.89 -19.41 -11.59
C ALA A 301 11.72 -19.23 -10.31
N VAL A 302 12.67 -20.13 -10.12
CA VAL A 302 13.66 -20.10 -9.04
C VAL A 302 15.04 -19.99 -9.69
N GLY A 303 15.64 -18.80 -9.61
CA GLY A 303 16.76 -18.43 -10.48
C GLY A 303 16.39 -18.61 -11.95
N ASP A 304 17.24 -19.32 -12.71
CA ASP A 304 17.03 -19.59 -14.14
C ASP A 304 16.05 -20.76 -14.42
N SER A 305 15.54 -21.43 -13.39
CA SER A 305 14.67 -22.61 -13.55
C SER A 305 13.21 -22.21 -13.52
N ALA A 306 12.52 -22.33 -14.66
CA ALA A 306 11.09 -22.02 -14.79
C ALA A 306 10.20 -23.26 -14.58
N PHE A 307 9.04 -23.04 -13.95
CA PHE A 307 8.09 -24.07 -13.58
C PHE A 307 6.66 -23.63 -13.94
N GLU A 308 5.87 -24.58 -14.43
CA GLU A 308 4.42 -24.42 -14.54
C GLU A 308 3.78 -24.75 -13.19
N ALA A 309 2.80 -23.95 -12.78
CA ALA A 309 2.00 -24.13 -11.57
C ALA A 309 0.53 -24.33 -11.96
N PHE A 310 0.26 -25.39 -12.74
CA PHE A 310 -1.09 -25.72 -13.17
C PHE A 310 -2.00 -25.99 -11.96
N GLY A 311 -3.16 -25.33 -11.94
CA GLY A 311 -4.09 -25.43 -10.81
C GLY A 311 -3.69 -24.59 -9.60
N ALA A 312 -2.67 -23.72 -9.72
CA ALA A 312 -2.36 -22.75 -8.69
C ALA A 312 -3.55 -21.83 -8.40
N SER A 313 -3.64 -21.43 -7.15
CA SER A 313 -4.60 -20.45 -6.67
C SER A 313 -4.39 -19.11 -7.38
N PRO A 314 -5.45 -18.33 -7.65
CA PRO A 314 -5.28 -16.96 -8.15
C PRO A 314 -4.54 -16.08 -7.13
N ALA A 315 -3.88 -15.03 -7.61
CA ALA A 315 -3.13 -14.09 -6.78
C ALA A 315 -3.86 -12.75 -6.63
N ILE A 316 -3.58 -12.03 -5.54
CA ILE A 316 -3.99 -10.62 -5.36
C ILE A 316 -2.78 -9.73 -5.15
N ALA A 317 -2.85 -8.48 -5.62
CA ALA A 317 -1.88 -7.44 -5.29
C ALA A 317 -2.31 -6.71 -4.00
N ASP A 318 -1.55 -6.88 -2.91
CA ASP A 318 -1.94 -6.44 -1.56
C ASP A 318 -0.83 -5.68 -0.84
N THR A 319 -0.87 -4.35 -0.90
CA THR A 319 0.09 -3.46 -0.21
C THR A 319 -0.05 -3.48 1.32
N GLY A 320 -1.13 -4.07 1.86
CA GLY A 320 -1.30 -4.24 3.30
C GLY A 320 -0.71 -5.54 3.85
N THR A 321 -0.05 -6.34 3.01
CA THR A 321 0.62 -7.60 3.40
C THR A 321 2.12 -7.50 3.16
N SER A 322 2.94 -7.82 4.17
CA SER A 322 4.40 -7.67 4.07
C SER A 322 5.09 -8.68 3.14
N LEU A 323 4.58 -9.92 3.12
CA LEU A 323 5.24 -11.08 2.53
C LEU A 323 4.71 -11.40 1.13
N LEU A 324 5.47 -12.17 0.36
CA LEU A 324 4.98 -12.88 -0.82
C LEU A 324 4.45 -14.25 -0.39
N LEU A 325 3.14 -14.44 -0.42
CA LEU A 325 2.52 -15.71 -0.11
C LEU A 325 2.06 -16.41 -1.37
N VAL A 326 2.72 -17.52 -1.67
CA VAL A 326 2.47 -18.36 -2.84
C VAL A 326 1.84 -19.69 -2.41
N ASP A 327 1.34 -20.48 -3.35
CA ASP A 327 0.91 -21.83 -3.00
C ASP A 327 2.05 -22.62 -2.36
N GLN A 328 1.73 -23.44 -1.36
CA GLN A 328 2.72 -24.18 -0.56
C GLN A 328 3.78 -24.91 -1.43
N PRO A 329 3.45 -25.62 -2.52
CA PRO A 329 4.44 -26.28 -3.37
C PRO A 329 5.42 -25.31 -4.07
N ILE A 330 5.00 -24.07 -4.33
CA ILE A 330 5.85 -23.04 -4.94
C ILE A 330 6.89 -22.57 -3.92
N ALA A 331 6.48 -22.32 -2.68
CA ALA A 331 7.42 -21.96 -1.61
C ALA A 331 8.41 -23.09 -1.33
N GLU A 332 7.93 -24.34 -1.29
CA GLU A 332 8.78 -25.53 -1.13
C GLU A 332 9.79 -25.67 -2.27
N ALA A 333 9.36 -25.46 -3.52
CA ALA A 333 10.26 -25.48 -4.68
C ALA A 333 11.34 -24.40 -4.57
N TYR A 334 10.97 -23.18 -4.17
CA TYR A 334 11.92 -22.09 -3.95
C TYR A 334 12.97 -22.43 -2.88
N TYR A 335 12.55 -22.84 -1.69
CA TYR A 335 13.50 -23.14 -0.60
C TYR A 335 14.28 -24.44 -0.79
N SER A 336 13.83 -25.35 -1.67
CA SER A 336 14.63 -26.53 -2.03
C SER A 336 15.97 -26.18 -2.70
N ALA A 337 16.06 -24.99 -3.31
CA ALA A 337 17.29 -24.45 -3.90
C ALA A 337 18.21 -23.75 -2.88
N VAL A 338 17.78 -23.60 -1.62
CA VAL A 338 18.51 -22.86 -0.58
C VAL A 338 19.06 -23.83 0.46
N GLN A 339 20.39 -23.98 0.49
CA GLN A 339 21.04 -24.89 1.43
C GLN A 339 20.75 -24.49 2.88
N GLY A 340 20.21 -25.43 3.66
CA GLY A 340 19.88 -25.24 5.07
C GLY A 340 18.53 -24.55 5.31
N ALA A 341 17.77 -24.24 4.27
CA ALA A 341 16.40 -23.77 4.45
C ALA A 341 15.49 -24.88 4.97
N GLU A 342 14.57 -24.53 5.85
CA GLU A 342 13.57 -25.44 6.41
C GLU A 342 12.26 -24.72 6.71
N LEU A 343 11.15 -25.45 6.67
CA LEU A 343 9.88 -24.98 7.20
C LEU A 343 9.88 -25.15 8.73
N ASN A 344 9.98 -24.05 9.46
CA ASN A 344 10.02 -24.08 10.91
C ASN A 344 8.65 -23.71 11.50
N GLN A 345 7.97 -24.70 12.09
CA GLN A 345 6.63 -24.51 12.65
C GLN A 345 6.60 -23.60 13.89
N GLN A 346 7.69 -23.53 14.65
CA GLN A 346 7.77 -22.68 15.85
C GLN A 346 7.88 -21.19 15.48
N VAL A 347 8.63 -20.91 14.41
CA VAL A 347 8.74 -19.57 13.81
C VAL A 347 7.56 -19.27 12.88
N GLY A 348 6.86 -20.30 12.41
CA GLY A 348 5.63 -20.19 11.61
C GLY A 348 5.84 -20.07 10.10
N GLY A 349 7.03 -20.38 9.59
CA GLY A 349 7.34 -20.26 8.17
C GLY A 349 8.72 -20.76 7.80
N PHE A 350 9.08 -20.60 6.53
CA PHE A 350 10.40 -20.92 6.02
C PHE A 350 11.46 -20.00 6.59
N ILE A 351 12.49 -20.63 7.14
CA ILE A 351 13.71 -19.99 7.64
C ILE A 351 14.91 -20.58 6.93
N TYR A 352 16.04 -19.87 6.95
CA TYR A 352 17.28 -20.31 6.34
C TYR A 352 18.50 -19.64 7.01
N PRO A 353 19.73 -20.15 6.80
CA PRO A 353 20.94 -19.51 7.31
C PRO A 353 21.14 -18.14 6.67
N CYS A 354 21.28 -17.06 7.45
CA CYS A 354 21.36 -15.70 6.93
C CYS A 354 22.53 -15.45 5.95
N ASN A 355 23.55 -16.32 5.94
CA ASN A 355 24.68 -16.24 5.01
C ASN A 355 24.44 -16.99 3.69
N ALA A 356 23.32 -17.71 3.54
CA ALA A 356 22.97 -18.37 2.29
C ALA A 356 22.75 -17.35 1.17
N GLN A 357 23.16 -17.70 -0.04
CA GLN A 357 22.82 -16.93 -1.23
C GLN A 357 21.44 -17.37 -1.70
N LEU A 358 20.49 -16.44 -1.72
CA LEU A 358 19.15 -16.70 -2.21
C LEU A 358 19.09 -16.55 -3.73
N PRO A 359 18.44 -17.48 -4.46
CA PRO A 359 18.14 -17.27 -5.87
C PRO A 359 17.06 -16.18 -6.03
N ASP A 360 16.98 -15.59 -7.22
CA ASP A 360 15.84 -14.72 -7.55
C ASP A 360 14.55 -15.54 -7.58
N MET A 361 13.46 -14.94 -7.12
CA MET A 361 12.11 -15.50 -7.23
C MET A 361 11.36 -14.77 -8.33
N SER A 362 10.86 -15.50 -9.32
CA SER A 362 9.96 -14.93 -10.33
C SER A 362 8.56 -15.49 -10.19
N VAL A 363 7.54 -14.63 -10.24
CA VAL A 363 6.13 -15.03 -10.21
C VAL A 363 5.38 -14.47 -11.42
N ALA A 364 4.47 -15.27 -11.98
CA ALA A 364 3.64 -14.82 -13.07
C ALA A 364 2.64 -13.75 -12.61
N ILE A 365 2.50 -12.70 -13.41
CA ILE A 365 1.41 -11.75 -13.34
C ILE A 365 0.61 -11.90 -14.62
N GLY A 366 -0.55 -12.56 -14.51
CA GLY A 366 -1.29 -12.99 -15.69
C GLY A 366 -0.51 -14.03 -16.50
N ASP A 367 -0.75 -14.04 -17.81
CA ASP A 367 -0.10 -14.98 -18.73
C ASP A 367 1.16 -14.41 -19.40
N SER A 368 1.44 -13.10 -19.22
CA SER A 368 2.35 -12.35 -20.08
C SER A 368 3.57 -11.75 -19.38
N TYR A 369 3.58 -11.64 -18.06
CA TYR A 369 4.65 -10.98 -17.32
C TYR A 369 5.18 -11.86 -16.18
N MET A 370 6.50 -11.93 -16.04
CA MET A 370 7.18 -12.58 -14.92
C MET A 370 7.82 -11.51 -14.06
N ALA A 371 7.21 -11.22 -12.92
CA ALA A 371 7.76 -10.26 -11.97
C ALA A 371 8.92 -10.91 -11.20
N VAL A 372 10.11 -10.30 -11.28
CA VAL A 372 11.34 -10.81 -10.65
C VAL A 372 11.60 -10.08 -9.34
N ILE A 373 11.75 -10.84 -8.27
CA ILE A 373 12.18 -10.37 -6.95
C ILE A 373 13.64 -10.82 -6.77
N PRO A 374 14.59 -9.89 -6.70
CA PRO A 374 15.99 -10.21 -6.48
C PRO A 374 16.21 -10.99 -5.18
N GLY A 375 17.07 -12.01 -5.19
CA GLY A 375 17.33 -12.87 -4.03
C GLY A 375 17.78 -12.08 -2.78
N ASN A 376 18.51 -10.98 -2.98
CA ASN A 376 18.95 -10.10 -1.90
C ASN A 376 17.83 -9.23 -1.28
N GLN A 377 16.63 -9.21 -1.87
CA GLN A 377 15.44 -8.52 -1.36
C GLN A 377 14.42 -9.47 -0.73
N ILE A 378 14.68 -10.78 -0.74
CA ILE A 378 13.75 -11.78 -0.20
C ILE A 378 13.85 -11.88 1.32
N THR A 379 14.95 -11.51 1.95
CA THR A 379 15.07 -11.56 3.42
C THR A 379 14.07 -10.64 4.10
N PHE A 380 13.25 -11.17 5.01
CA PHE A 380 12.32 -10.35 5.79
C PHE A 380 12.95 -9.84 7.09
N ALA A 381 13.41 -10.76 7.96
CA ALA A 381 13.97 -10.42 9.26
C ALA A 381 14.86 -11.55 9.81
N THR A 382 15.71 -11.26 10.79
CA THR A 382 16.36 -12.29 11.60
C THR A 382 15.39 -12.83 12.67
N VAL A 383 15.51 -14.12 13.00
CA VAL A 383 14.58 -14.79 13.95
C VAL A 383 15.26 -15.32 15.20
N ASP A 384 16.57 -15.13 15.32
CA ASP A 384 17.37 -15.51 16.48
C ASP A 384 18.19 -14.33 17.02
N GLN A 385 18.60 -14.42 18.29
CA GLN A 385 19.43 -13.38 18.91
C GLN A 385 20.84 -13.32 18.33
N ALA A 386 21.29 -14.41 17.69
CA ALA A 386 22.60 -14.51 17.07
C ALA A 386 22.65 -13.86 15.68
N ASN A 387 21.50 -13.49 15.10
CA ASN A 387 21.36 -13.02 13.72
C ASN A 387 21.95 -14.00 12.69
N THR A 388 21.80 -15.30 12.94
CA THR A 388 22.30 -16.38 12.09
C THR A 388 21.21 -17.07 11.29
N THR A 389 19.95 -16.91 11.71
CA THR A 389 18.78 -17.51 11.09
C THR A 389 17.84 -16.42 10.60
N CYS A 390 17.46 -16.49 9.33
CA CYS A 390 16.66 -15.49 8.66
C CYS A 390 15.29 -16.06 8.28
N PHE A 391 14.25 -15.27 8.46
CA PHE A 391 12.92 -15.50 7.92
C PHE A 391 12.87 -15.01 6.49
N GLY A 392 12.41 -15.86 5.58
CA GLY A 392 12.28 -15.46 4.18
C GLY A 392 10.95 -14.76 3.88
N GLY A 393 10.98 -13.88 2.89
CA GLY A 393 9.85 -13.08 2.42
C GLY A 393 8.91 -13.86 1.51
N VAL A 394 9.39 -14.94 0.90
CA VAL A 394 8.55 -15.92 0.20
C VAL A 394 8.06 -16.93 1.22
N GLN A 395 6.75 -17.14 1.31
CA GLN A 395 6.15 -18.07 2.25
C GLN A 395 5.01 -18.84 1.60
N GLY A 396 4.70 -20.02 2.14
CA GLY A 396 3.57 -20.83 1.66
C GLY A 396 2.26 -20.32 2.23
N ASN A 397 1.21 -20.31 1.41
CA ASN A 397 -0.16 -19.93 1.79
C ASN A 397 -0.91 -21.06 2.51
N GLN A 398 -0.25 -22.17 2.83
CA GLN A 398 -0.81 -23.29 3.59
C GLN A 398 -2.16 -23.83 3.06
N GLY A 399 -2.39 -23.75 1.75
CA GLY A 399 -3.60 -24.25 1.09
C GLY A 399 -4.81 -23.30 1.17
N ALA A 400 -4.58 -22.00 1.35
CA ALA A 400 -5.62 -20.97 1.44
C ALA A 400 -6.53 -20.83 0.21
N GLY A 401 -6.13 -21.38 -0.95
CA GLY A 401 -6.87 -21.17 -2.20
C GLY A 401 -6.73 -19.75 -2.77
N ILE A 402 -5.78 -18.96 -2.26
CA ILE A 402 -5.42 -17.63 -2.74
C ILE A 402 -3.93 -17.37 -2.49
N GLN A 403 -3.25 -16.76 -3.47
CA GLN A 403 -1.89 -16.23 -3.31
C GLN A 403 -1.96 -14.73 -3.05
N ILE A 404 -1.01 -14.18 -2.30
CA ILE A 404 -1.02 -12.77 -1.88
C ILE A 404 0.34 -12.19 -2.16
N TYR A 405 0.36 -11.29 -3.14
CA TYR A 405 1.58 -10.65 -3.60
C TYR A 405 1.71 -9.33 -2.87
N GLY A 406 2.34 -9.42 -1.69
CA GLY A 406 2.57 -8.30 -0.79
C GLY A 406 3.87 -7.55 -1.03
N ASP A 407 4.30 -6.78 -0.04
CA ASP A 407 5.40 -5.81 -0.14
C ASP A 407 6.72 -6.42 -0.63
N THR A 408 6.97 -7.70 -0.33
CA THR A 408 8.12 -8.43 -0.88
C THR A 408 8.18 -8.36 -2.42
N LEU A 409 7.03 -8.33 -3.10
CA LEU A 409 6.95 -8.03 -4.54
C LEU A 409 7.11 -6.54 -4.83
N PHE A 410 6.34 -5.66 -4.16
CA PHE A 410 6.30 -4.22 -4.42
C PHE A 410 7.65 -3.49 -4.18
N LYS A 411 8.57 -4.09 -3.40
CA LYS A 411 9.95 -3.61 -3.24
C LYS A 411 10.71 -3.60 -4.58
N SER A 412 10.40 -4.53 -5.48
CA SER A 412 11.08 -4.71 -6.78
C SER A 412 10.25 -4.25 -7.99
N GLN A 413 8.93 -4.10 -7.82
CA GLN A 413 7.99 -3.79 -8.91
C GLN A 413 7.30 -2.45 -8.68
N PHE A 414 7.20 -1.64 -9.74
CA PHE A 414 6.28 -0.51 -9.80
C PHE A 414 4.91 -1.04 -10.25
N VAL A 415 3.86 -0.72 -9.48
CA VAL A 415 2.53 -1.28 -9.71
C VAL A 415 1.49 -0.17 -9.89
N VAL A 416 0.68 -0.28 -10.93
CA VAL A 416 -0.43 0.62 -11.24
C VAL A 416 -1.75 -0.12 -11.07
N PHE A 417 -2.65 0.47 -10.30
CA PHE A 417 -4.01 -0.02 -10.08
C PHE A 417 -4.97 0.86 -10.89
N ASN A 418 -5.52 0.31 -11.97
CA ASN A 418 -6.39 1.05 -12.89
C ASN A 418 -7.86 0.71 -12.62
N GLY A 419 -8.56 1.64 -11.98
CA GLY A 419 -9.99 1.52 -11.67
C GLY A 419 -10.89 1.73 -12.88
N GLY A 420 -10.43 2.47 -13.90
CA GLY A 420 -11.24 2.82 -15.07
C GLY A 420 -11.60 1.63 -15.96
N ASN A 421 -10.70 0.65 -16.08
CA ASN A 421 -10.94 -0.58 -16.84
C ASN A 421 -10.67 -1.87 -16.06
N GLN A 422 -10.44 -1.78 -14.74
CA GLN A 422 -10.13 -2.90 -13.85
C GLN A 422 -8.94 -3.72 -14.36
N SER A 423 -7.77 -3.09 -14.39
CA SER A 423 -6.51 -3.74 -14.75
C SER A 423 -5.39 -3.38 -13.79
N LEU A 424 -4.36 -4.21 -13.74
CA LEU A 424 -3.09 -3.94 -13.06
C LEU A 424 -2.00 -3.73 -14.09
N GLY A 425 -1.18 -2.70 -13.90
CA GLY A 425 0.04 -2.45 -14.64
C GLY A 425 1.26 -2.82 -13.79
N PHE A 426 2.16 -3.65 -14.30
CA PHE A 426 3.41 -4.02 -13.63
C PHE A 426 4.62 -3.63 -14.47
N GLY A 427 5.65 -3.12 -13.82
CA GLY A 427 6.95 -2.87 -14.43
C GLY A 427 8.07 -3.05 -13.43
N ALA A 428 9.21 -3.57 -13.89
CA ALA A 428 10.41 -3.69 -13.05
C ALA A 428 10.92 -2.29 -12.71
N LYS A 429 11.28 -2.05 -11.45
CA LYS A 429 11.89 -0.78 -11.05
C LYS A 429 13.31 -0.66 -11.63
N PRO A 430 13.78 0.57 -11.90
CA PRO A 430 15.17 0.80 -12.28
C PRO A 430 16.13 0.23 -11.25
N LYS A 431 17.20 -0.43 -11.72
CA LYS A 431 18.27 -0.87 -10.81
C LYS A 431 18.94 0.35 -10.19
N ALA A 432 19.02 0.38 -8.85
CA ALA A 432 19.65 1.45 -8.08
C ALA A 432 21.17 1.54 -8.31
#